data_AF-A0A7S0KNW0-F1
#
_entry.id   AF-A0A7S0KNW0-F1
#
_cell.length_a   1.000
_cell.length_b   1.000
_cell.length_c   1.000
_cell.angle_alpha   90.00
_cell.angle_beta   90.00
_cell.angle_gamma   90.00
#
_symmetry.space_group_name_H-M   'P 1'
#
loop_
_entity.id
_entity.type
_entity.pdbx_description
1 polymer ?
#
loop_
_entity_poly.entity_id
_entity_poly.type
_entity_poly.pdbx_seq_one_letter_code
_entity_poly.pdbx_strand_id
1 'polypeptide(L)'
;MGSTPGALPLTAAAKWVLKDGVGSIATLLAGSFGGQKYDEDPKRWWGVTNALEDVARAIELATPVAPALFLPLAASATFVRCAALTGRGSLINGSFMQHFGRKSNLGDIRAKLEVQGRWLALVGLPVGIQVFQVVSTSAAGFVERGDEASAFAVAFGAYGTVITAHCLSCWQSARALKFDILNRYRLLKLADAFVDAENDELLDVDALGDIEGVYAPRVTPSTPTFGADPSELGEDWNSFIEALRLANTRSYVLGFDPKRSSSPSAMLLNRASPRDTFAAALACQKLQRLASSATTAEARRAQDTIAMRVNAYAYADARVLEFEAAMIRSGWRVDFVQLGVAPTFVVDIAASS
;
A
#
# COMPACT_ATOMS: atom_id res chain seq x y z
N MET A 1 45.51 -31.14 8.40
CA MET A 1 45.89 -29.74 8.12
C MET A 1 45.12 -28.85 9.08
N GLY A 2 45.85 -28.15 9.96
CA GLY A 2 45.29 -27.49 11.14
C GLY A 2 44.47 -26.25 10.82
N SER A 3 43.35 -26.08 11.53
CA SER A 3 42.61 -24.82 11.60
C SER A 3 43.45 -23.80 12.37
N THR A 4 43.94 -22.76 11.70
CA THR A 4 44.65 -21.64 12.33
C THR A 4 43.78 -21.01 13.43
N PRO A 5 44.28 -20.85 14.67
CA PRO A 5 43.54 -20.19 15.75
C PRO A 5 43.33 -18.72 15.41
N GLY A 6 42.19 -18.41 14.78
CA GLY A 6 41.87 -17.12 14.17
C GLY A 6 40.96 -17.24 12.95
N ALA A 7 41.02 -18.38 12.24
CA ALA A 7 40.15 -18.65 11.09
C ALA A 7 38.68 -18.87 11.52
N LEU A 8 38.44 -19.50 12.68
CA LEU A 8 37.09 -19.74 13.20
C LEU A 8 36.38 -18.44 13.65
N PRO A 9 37.01 -17.54 14.45
CA PRO A 9 36.44 -16.24 14.78
C PRO A 9 36.23 -15.35 13.56
N LEU A 10 37.17 -15.32 12.61
CA LEU A 10 37.05 -14.52 11.39
C LEU A 10 35.95 -15.03 10.46
N THR A 11 35.81 -16.35 10.31
CA THR A 11 34.72 -16.96 9.52
C THR A 11 33.36 -16.72 10.18
N ALA A 12 33.28 -16.81 11.51
CA ALA A 12 32.08 -16.46 12.25
C ALA A 12 31.74 -14.98 12.07
N ALA A 13 32.71 -14.07 12.25
CA ALA A 13 32.51 -12.64 12.06
C ALA A 13 32.11 -12.29 10.62
N ALA A 14 32.72 -12.90 9.61
CA ALA A 14 32.36 -12.70 8.20
C ALA A 14 30.93 -13.20 7.92
N LYS A 15 30.53 -14.34 8.49
CA LYS A 15 29.16 -14.86 8.39
C LYS A 15 28.15 -13.94 9.08
N TRP A 16 28.51 -13.38 10.24
CA TRP A 16 27.70 -12.40 10.98
C TRP A 16 27.56 -11.09 10.19
N VAL A 17 28.65 -10.53 9.68
CA VAL A 17 28.64 -9.29 8.90
C VAL A 17 27.87 -9.46 7.60
N LEU A 18 28.04 -10.59 6.89
CA LEU A 18 27.35 -10.78 5.62
C LEU A 18 25.85 -11.04 5.82
N LYS A 19 25.47 -11.85 6.80
CA LYS A 19 24.06 -12.11 7.11
C LYS A 19 23.36 -10.86 7.69
N ASP A 20 23.93 -10.27 8.74
CA ASP A 20 23.29 -9.17 9.45
C ASP A 20 23.46 -7.85 8.70
N GLY A 21 24.56 -7.65 7.98
CA GLY A 21 24.77 -6.47 7.13
C GLY A 21 23.78 -6.42 5.97
N VAL A 22 23.60 -7.52 5.24
CA VAL A 22 22.64 -7.59 4.12
C VAL A 22 21.21 -7.41 4.63
N GLY A 23 20.84 -8.07 5.73
CA GLY A 23 19.53 -7.90 6.35
C GLY A 23 19.28 -6.48 6.87
N SER A 24 20.31 -5.83 7.42
CA SER A 24 20.23 -4.44 7.88
C SER A 24 20.04 -3.47 6.72
N ILE A 25 20.79 -3.64 5.62
CA ILE A 25 20.60 -2.84 4.40
C ILE A 25 19.18 -3.01 3.86
N ALA A 26 18.68 -4.25 3.80
CA ALA A 26 17.31 -4.51 3.38
C ALA A 26 16.28 -3.77 4.24
N THR A 27 16.48 -3.79 5.55
CA THR A 27 15.61 -3.11 6.53
C THR A 27 15.64 -1.60 6.35
N LEU A 28 16.84 -1.01 6.16
CA LEU A 28 17.00 0.43 5.91
C LEU A 28 16.32 0.87 4.61
N LEU A 29 16.45 0.09 3.54
CA LEU A 29 15.81 0.37 2.26
C LEU A 29 14.28 0.23 2.36
N ALA A 30 13.79 -0.87 2.94
CA ALA A 30 12.36 -1.11 3.09
C ALA A 30 11.68 -0.09 4.02
N GLY A 31 12.37 0.37 5.06
CA GLY A 31 11.90 1.43 5.94
C GLY A 31 11.85 2.78 5.24
N SER A 32 12.94 3.16 4.56
CA SER A 32 13.06 4.46 3.89
C SER A 32 12.08 4.64 2.72
N PHE A 33 11.90 3.61 1.88
CA PHE A 33 11.08 3.72 0.66
C PHE A 33 9.63 3.25 0.84
N GLY A 34 9.35 2.46 1.87
CA GLY A 34 8.08 1.78 2.06
C GLY A 34 7.13 2.42 3.07
N GLY A 35 7.65 3.15 4.07
CA GLY A 35 6.88 3.60 5.24
C GLY A 35 5.52 4.22 4.90
N GLN A 36 5.50 5.27 4.07
CA GLN A 36 4.27 5.97 3.68
C GLN A 36 3.35 5.13 2.78
N LYS A 37 3.91 4.18 2.01
CA LYS A 37 3.13 3.33 1.09
C LYS A 37 2.37 2.24 1.84
N TYR A 38 2.92 1.76 2.95
CA TYR A 38 2.30 0.70 3.76
C TYR A 38 0.96 1.15 4.34
N ASP A 39 0.90 2.33 4.93
CA ASP A 39 -0.34 2.84 5.53
C ASP A 39 -1.37 3.33 4.49
N GLU A 40 -0.92 3.69 3.28
CA GLU A 40 -1.83 4.09 2.19
C GLU A 40 -2.65 2.91 1.65
N ASP A 41 -2.02 1.76 1.39
CA ASP A 41 -2.67 0.56 0.84
C ASP A 41 -2.33 -0.70 1.68
N PRO A 42 -2.81 -0.75 2.94
CA PRO A 42 -2.38 -1.77 3.89
C PRO A 42 -2.79 -3.19 3.48
N LYS A 43 -3.92 -3.36 2.78
CA LYS A 43 -4.37 -4.65 2.24
C LYS A 43 -3.40 -5.20 1.20
N ARG A 44 -3.03 -4.39 0.19
CA ARG A 44 -2.10 -4.82 -0.85
C ARG A 44 -0.73 -5.13 -0.25
N TRP A 45 -0.22 -4.23 0.60
CA TRP A 45 1.11 -4.41 1.18
C TRP A 45 1.19 -5.60 2.15
N TRP A 46 0.09 -5.96 2.82
CA TRP A 46 0.01 -7.23 3.54
C TRP A 46 0.22 -8.42 2.60
N GLY A 47 -0.49 -8.46 1.47
CA GLY A 47 -0.30 -9.49 0.46
C GLY A 47 1.12 -9.53 -0.10
N VAL A 48 1.67 -8.36 -0.46
CA VAL A 48 3.02 -8.23 -1.04
C VAL A 48 4.10 -8.66 -0.05
N THR A 49 4.04 -8.20 1.19
CA THR A 49 5.07 -8.52 2.21
C THR A 49 5.03 -9.99 2.65
N ASN A 50 3.87 -10.64 2.64
CA ASN A 50 3.80 -12.09 2.87
C ASN A 50 4.33 -12.87 1.65
N ALA A 51 3.93 -12.49 0.43
CA ALA A 51 4.44 -13.12 -0.79
C ALA A 51 5.96 -12.97 -0.94
N LEU A 52 6.54 -11.82 -0.57
CA LEU A 52 7.99 -11.62 -0.58
C LEU A 52 8.71 -12.51 0.44
N GLU A 53 8.12 -12.76 1.62
CA GLU A 53 8.70 -13.75 2.54
C GLU A 53 8.65 -15.15 1.92
N ASP A 54 7.55 -15.55 1.30
CA ASP A 54 7.45 -16.86 0.63
C ASP A 54 8.48 -17.00 -0.51
N VAL A 55 8.70 -15.94 -1.29
CA VAL A 55 9.78 -15.89 -2.30
C VAL A 55 11.15 -16.08 -1.65
N ALA A 56 11.42 -15.39 -0.53
CA ALA A 56 12.69 -15.57 0.18
C ALA A 56 12.89 -17.01 0.63
N ARG A 57 11.84 -17.66 1.13
CA ARG A 57 11.91 -19.07 1.54
C ARG A 57 12.06 -20.03 0.36
N ALA A 58 11.45 -19.74 -0.78
CA ALA A 58 11.67 -20.50 -2.00
C ALA A 58 13.12 -20.39 -2.51
N ILE A 59 13.75 -19.21 -2.37
CA ILE A 59 15.19 -19.04 -2.66
C ILE A 59 16.04 -19.89 -1.70
N GLU A 60 15.72 -19.91 -0.40
CA GLU A 60 16.40 -20.78 0.58
C GLU A 60 16.30 -22.26 0.17
N LEU A 61 15.11 -22.71 -0.28
CA LEU A 61 14.86 -24.08 -0.71
C LEU A 61 15.65 -24.47 -1.96
N ALA A 62 15.93 -23.51 -2.86
CA ALA A 62 16.71 -23.75 -4.08
C ALA A 62 18.22 -23.86 -3.85
N THR A 63 18.73 -23.48 -2.67
CA THR A 63 20.18 -23.49 -2.39
C THR A 63 20.89 -24.83 -2.60
N PRO A 64 20.29 -26.01 -2.34
CA PRO A 64 20.95 -27.29 -2.59
C PRO A 64 21.15 -27.59 -4.08
N VAL A 65 20.36 -26.98 -4.97
CA VAL A 65 20.42 -27.21 -6.43
C VAL A 65 21.65 -26.54 -7.05
N ALA A 66 22.11 -25.42 -6.47
CA ALA A 66 23.28 -24.70 -6.93
C ALA A 66 24.26 -24.43 -5.76
N PRO A 67 24.98 -25.46 -5.27
CA PRO A 67 25.89 -25.31 -4.13
C PRO A 67 26.97 -24.24 -4.35
N ALA A 68 27.42 -24.06 -5.59
CA ALA A 68 28.39 -23.03 -5.98
C ALA A 68 27.85 -21.60 -5.78
N LEU A 69 26.53 -21.42 -5.80
CA LEU A 69 25.83 -20.15 -5.59
C LEU A 69 25.20 -20.06 -4.20
N PHE A 70 25.56 -20.94 -3.26
CA PHE A 70 24.99 -20.95 -1.91
C PHE A 70 25.04 -19.57 -1.24
N LEU A 71 26.21 -18.92 -1.25
CA LEU A 71 26.41 -17.64 -0.58
C LEU A 71 25.55 -16.51 -1.17
N PRO A 72 25.55 -16.25 -2.49
CA PRO A 72 24.67 -15.23 -3.06
C PRO A 72 23.18 -15.57 -2.90
N LEU A 73 22.77 -16.83 -3.04
CA LEU A 73 21.36 -17.23 -2.84
C LEU A 73 20.90 -17.01 -1.39
N ALA A 74 21.70 -17.42 -0.41
CA ALA A 74 21.40 -17.23 1.00
C ALA A 74 21.36 -15.74 1.39
N ALA A 75 22.27 -14.93 0.84
CA ALA A 75 22.28 -13.48 1.04
C ALA A 75 21.04 -12.82 0.43
N SER A 76 20.68 -13.16 -0.82
CA SER A 76 19.46 -12.66 -1.47
C SER A 76 18.20 -13.06 -0.73
N ALA A 77 18.09 -14.32 -0.28
CA ALA A 77 16.97 -14.76 0.54
C ALA A 77 16.87 -13.95 1.84
N THR A 78 17.99 -13.75 2.54
CA THR A 78 18.03 -12.95 3.77
C THR A 78 17.60 -11.51 3.50
N PHE A 79 18.09 -10.90 2.42
CA PHE A 79 17.71 -9.55 2.01
C PHE A 79 16.19 -9.42 1.81
N VAL A 80 15.62 -10.27 0.95
CA VAL A 80 14.18 -10.23 0.62
C VAL A 80 13.34 -10.46 1.86
N ARG A 81 13.72 -11.43 2.69
CA ARG A 81 13.01 -11.74 3.94
C ARG A 81 13.04 -10.58 4.93
N CYS A 82 14.19 -9.95 5.14
CA CYS A 82 14.29 -8.80 6.03
C CYS A 82 13.42 -7.63 5.54
N ALA A 83 13.47 -7.29 4.25
CA ALA A 83 12.62 -6.25 3.68
C ALA A 83 11.11 -6.55 3.86
N ALA A 84 10.71 -7.80 3.60
CA ALA A 84 9.34 -8.28 3.81
C ALA A 84 8.89 -8.14 5.27
N LEU A 85 9.72 -8.56 6.22
CA LEU A 85 9.44 -8.48 7.65
C LEU A 85 9.35 -7.03 8.15
N THR A 86 10.20 -6.13 7.64
CA THR A 86 10.13 -4.69 7.95
C THR A 86 8.78 -4.11 7.52
N GLY A 87 8.35 -4.35 6.28
CA GLY A 87 7.07 -3.86 5.79
C GLY A 87 5.89 -4.42 6.57
N ARG A 88 5.90 -5.73 6.86
CA ARG A 88 4.86 -6.37 7.67
C ARG A 88 4.81 -5.84 9.09
N GLY A 89 5.97 -5.64 9.71
CA GLY A 89 6.09 -5.02 11.03
C GLY A 89 5.50 -3.61 11.05
N SER A 90 5.74 -2.81 10.02
CA SER A 90 5.14 -1.48 9.87
C SER A 90 3.61 -1.54 9.83
N LEU A 91 3.04 -2.45 9.02
CA LEU A 91 1.59 -2.61 8.90
C LEU A 91 0.93 -3.03 10.21
N ILE A 92 1.53 -4.04 10.87
CA ILE A 92 1.03 -4.57 12.14
C ILE A 92 1.04 -3.48 13.22
N ASN A 93 2.16 -2.76 13.34
CA ASN A 93 2.34 -1.76 14.40
C ASN A 93 1.69 -0.41 14.10
N GLY A 94 1.35 -0.13 12.84
CA GLY A 94 0.64 1.07 12.40
C GLY A 94 -0.84 0.79 12.17
N SER A 95 -1.21 0.70 10.89
CA SER A 95 -2.60 0.59 10.43
C SER A 95 -3.42 -0.52 11.12
N PHE A 96 -2.85 -1.70 11.36
CA PHE A 96 -3.63 -2.82 11.93
C PHE A 96 -3.90 -2.66 13.42
N MET A 97 -2.90 -2.22 14.19
CA MET A 97 -3.09 -1.90 15.61
C MET A 97 -4.16 -0.84 15.81
N GLN A 98 -4.15 0.21 14.97
CA GLN A 98 -5.18 1.25 15.01
C GLN A 98 -6.55 0.71 14.64
N HIS A 99 -6.64 -0.12 13.59
CA HIS A 99 -7.89 -0.72 13.14
C HIS A 99 -8.54 -1.63 14.20
N PHE A 100 -7.75 -2.48 14.88
CA PHE A 100 -8.28 -3.34 15.95
C PHE A 100 -8.43 -2.59 17.30
N GLY A 101 -7.87 -1.38 17.38
CA GLY A 101 -7.76 -0.50 18.55
C GLY A 101 -9.07 0.03 19.10
N ARG A 102 -9.85 -0.79 19.81
CA ARG A 102 -11.03 -0.29 20.52
C ARG A 102 -10.64 0.59 21.71
N LYS A 103 -11.22 1.79 21.80
CA LYS A 103 -10.94 2.78 22.88
C LYS A 103 -9.45 3.08 23.04
N SER A 104 -8.69 3.04 21.94
CA SER A 104 -7.24 3.27 21.94
C SER A 104 -6.44 2.34 22.88
N ASN A 105 -6.97 1.16 23.25
CA ASN A 105 -6.24 0.18 24.06
C ASN A 105 -5.31 -0.67 23.19
N LEU A 106 -4.28 -0.03 22.63
CA LEU A 106 -3.32 -0.68 21.74
C LEU A 106 -2.45 -1.72 22.46
N GLY A 107 -2.25 -1.55 23.77
CA GLY A 107 -1.46 -2.47 24.61
C GLY A 107 -2.07 -3.88 24.70
N ASP A 108 -3.39 -3.98 24.87
CA ASP A 108 -4.10 -5.28 24.91
C ASP A 108 -3.96 -6.04 23.58
N ILE A 109 -4.06 -5.33 22.45
CA ILE A 109 -3.89 -5.93 21.12
C ILE A 109 -2.46 -6.43 20.94
N ARG A 110 -1.47 -5.64 21.36
CA ARG A 110 -0.06 -6.05 21.30
C ARG A 110 0.20 -7.30 22.14
N ALA A 111 -0.35 -7.36 23.35
CA ALA A 111 -0.22 -8.52 24.22
C ALA A 111 -0.89 -9.76 23.59
N LYS A 112 -2.09 -9.62 23.03
CA LYS A 112 -2.78 -10.72 22.32
C LYS A 112 -2.02 -11.20 21.10
N LEU A 113 -1.42 -10.30 20.33
CA LEU A 113 -0.57 -10.67 19.19
C LEU A 113 0.65 -11.48 19.64
N GLU A 114 1.29 -11.08 20.75
CA GLU A 114 2.39 -11.87 21.31
C GLU A 114 1.93 -13.27 21.74
N VAL A 115 0.80 -13.36 22.46
CA VAL A 115 0.23 -14.65 22.88
C VAL A 115 -0.09 -15.55 21.68
N GLN A 116 -0.65 -15.00 20.60
CA GLN A 116 -0.86 -15.75 19.35
C GLN A 116 0.45 -16.28 18.76
N GLY A 117 1.51 -15.46 18.75
CA GLY A 117 2.84 -15.89 18.32
C GLY A 117 3.40 -17.05 19.17
N ARG A 118 3.16 -17.03 20.49
CA ARG A 118 3.56 -18.14 21.38
C ARG A 118 2.77 -19.41 21.10
N TRP A 119 1.46 -19.31 20.90
CA TRP A 119 0.63 -20.46 20.52
C TRP A 119 1.07 -21.07 19.19
N LEU A 120 1.37 -20.24 18.20
CA LEU A 120 1.89 -20.69 16.92
C LEU A 120 3.22 -21.44 17.07
N ALA A 121 4.11 -20.99 17.97
CA ALA A 121 5.34 -21.72 18.27
C ALA A 121 5.07 -23.07 18.97
N LEU A 122 4.19 -23.09 19.99
CA LEU A 122 3.89 -24.29 20.77
C LEU A 122 3.19 -25.39 19.97
N VAL A 123 2.30 -25.02 19.05
CA VAL A 123 1.52 -25.97 18.25
C VAL A 123 2.11 -26.15 16.86
N GLY A 124 2.51 -25.06 16.21
CA GLY A 124 3.01 -25.09 14.84
C GLY A 124 4.36 -25.77 14.70
N LEU A 125 5.27 -25.66 15.68
CA LEU A 125 6.57 -26.34 15.60
C LEU A 125 6.43 -27.87 15.68
N PRO A 126 5.72 -28.48 16.65
CA PRO A 126 5.49 -29.93 16.64
C PRO A 126 4.81 -30.43 15.37
N VAL A 127 3.78 -29.73 14.89
CA VAL A 127 3.09 -30.09 13.64
C VAL A 127 4.05 -30.01 12.44
N GLY A 128 4.85 -28.94 12.37
CA GLY A 128 5.85 -28.77 11.31
C GLY A 128 6.92 -29.85 11.32
N ILE A 129 7.39 -30.27 12.50
CA ILE A 129 8.33 -31.40 12.65
C ILE A 129 7.70 -32.69 12.14
N GLN A 130 6.44 -32.97 12.49
CA GLN A 130 5.75 -34.17 12.02
C GLN A 130 5.59 -34.17 10.49
N VAL A 131 5.20 -33.04 9.88
CA VAL A 131 5.13 -32.89 8.43
C VAL A 131 6.49 -33.10 7.79
N PHE A 132 7.54 -32.50 8.34
CA PHE A 132 8.91 -32.66 7.86
C PHE A 132 9.36 -34.14 7.89
N GLN A 133 9.08 -34.87 8.98
CA GLN A 133 9.42 -36.29 9.09
C GLN A 133 8.71 -37.14 8.05
N VAL A 134 7.41 -36.89 7.80
CA VAL A 134 6.64 -37.62 6.79
C VAL A 134 7.18 -37.36 5.38
N VAL A 135 7.44 -36.10 5.04
CA VAL A 135 7.98 -35.70 3.73
C VAL A 135 9.39 -36.27 3.53
N SER A 136 10.25 -36.15 4.55
CA SER A 136 11.63 -36.65 4.52
C SER A 136 11.70 -38.16 4.36
N THR A 137 10.87 -38.91 5.08
CA THR A 137 10.80 -40.38 4.97
C THR A 137 10.31 -40.80 3.58
N SER A 138 9.29 -40.12 3.06
CA SER A 138 8.76 -40.38 1.72
C SER A 138 9.82 -40.10 0.64
N ALA A 139 10.52 -38.96 0.73
CA ALA A 139 11.59 -38.60 -0.19
C ALA A 139 12.76 -39.58 -0.13
N ALA A 140 13.19 -39.99 1.07
CA ALA A 140 14.27 -40.97 1.25
C ALA A 140 13.97 -42.30 0.54
N GLY A 141 12.73 -42.79 0.64
CA GLY A 141 12.32 -44.01 -0.06
C GLY A 141 12.35 -43.91 -1.59
N PHE A 142 12.24 -42.71 -2.18
CA PHE A 142 12.45 -42.51 -3.62
C PHE A 142 13.94 -42.45 -3.98
N VAL A 143 14.76 -41.78 -3.15
CA VAL A 143 16.21 -41.74 -3.32
C VAL A 143 16.82 -43.15 -3.25
N GLU A 144 16.40 -43.98 -2.30
CA GLU A 144 16.85 -45.37 -2.19
C GLU A 144 16.56 -46.22 -3.44
N ARG A 145 15.50 -45.87 -4.18
CA ARG A 145 15.13 -46.51 -5.46
C ARG A 145 15.81 -45.88 -6.67
N GLY A 146 16.67 -44.89 -6.48
CA GLY A 146 17.35 -44.16 -7.55
C GLY A 146 16.48 -43.13 -8.28
N ASP A 147 15.29 -42.80 -7.75
CA ASP A 147 14.36 -41.85 -8.35
C ASP A 147 14.44 -40.48 -7.66
N GLU A 148 15.54 -39.76 -7.92
CA GLU A 148 15.79 -38.43 -7.36
C GLU A 148 14.74 -37.40 -7.81
N ALA A 149 14.18 -37.55 -9.01
CA ALA A 149 13.17 -36.67 -9.55
C ALA A 149 11.87 -36.73 -8.73
N SER A 150 11.40 -37.93 -8.38
CA SER A 150 10.23 -38.10 -7.51
C SER A 150 10.50 -37.63 -6.08
N ALA A 151 11.71 -37.84 -5.56
CA ALA A 151 12.09 -37.32 -4.24
C ALA A 151 12.00 -35.78 -4.19
N PHE A 152 12.50 -35.12 -5.24
CA PHE A 152 12.41 -33.67 -5.40
C PHE A 152 10.95 -33.21 -5.55
N ALA A 153 10.16 -33.90 -6.38
CA ALA A 153 8.76 -33.57 -6.60
C ALA A 153 7.93 -33.66 -5.31
N VAL A 154 8.16 -34.67 -4.45
CA VAL A 154 7.48 -34.79 -3.15
C VAL A 154 7.84 -33.63 -2.22
N ALA A 155 9.13 -33.29 -2.12
CA ALA A 155 9.56 -32.19 -1.26
C ALA A 155 9.02 -30.83 -1.72
N PHE A 156 9.13 -30.52 -3.02
CA PHE A 156 8.63 -29.29 -3.60
C PHE A 156 7.09 -29.22 -3.63
N GLY A 157 6.43 -30.35 -3.85
CA GLY A 157 4.97 -30.44 -3.80
C GLY A 157 4.41 -30.21 -2.39
N ALA A 158 5.01 -30.82 -1.38
CA ALA A 158 4.65 -30.58 0.02
C ALA A 158 4.88 -29.11 0.40
N TYR A 159 6.02 -28.55 0.03
CA TYR A 159 6.33 -27.14 0.28
C TYR A 159 5.39 -26.18 -0.46
N GLY A 160 5.10 -26.46 -1.73
CA GLY A 160 4.14 -25.69 -2.54
C GLY A 160 2.73 -25.72 -1.96
N THR A 161 2.32 -26.82 -1.35
CA THR A 161 1.03 -26.92 -0.64
C THR A 161 1.01 -25.99 0.57
N VAL A 162 2.08 -25.97 1.37
CA VAL A 162 2.20 -25.07 2.53
C VAL A 162 2.22 -23.60 2.12
N ILE A 163 3.01 -23.24 1.09
CA ILE A 163 3.01 -21.87 0.54
C ILE A 163 1.63 -21.48 0.04
N THR A 164 0.95 -22.36 -0.70
CA THR A 164 -0.38 -22.06 -1.23
C THR A 164 -1.38 -21.81 -0.10
N ALA A 165 -1.38 -22.68 0.92
CA ALA A 165 -2.22 -22.49 2.11
C ALA A 165 -1.89 -21.19 2.85
N HIS A 166 -0.60 -20.85 2.97
CA HIS A 166 -0.14 -19.59 3.57
C HIS A 166 -0.63 -18.37 2.78
N CYS A 167 -0.37 -18.31 1.47
CA CYS A 167 -0.82 -17.25 0.57
C CYS A 167 -2.34 -17.05 0.62
N LEU A 168 -3.11 -18.14 0.58
CA LEU A 168 -4.58 -18.09 0.68
C LEU A 168 -5.02 -17.54 2.05
N SER A 169 -4.37 -17.95 3.13
CA SER A 169 -4.66 -17.44 4.48
C SER A 169 -4.34 -15.95 4.60
N CYS A 170 -3.19 -15.51 4.07
CA CYS A 170 -2.81 -14.09 4.04
C CYS A 170 -3.75 -13.25 3.18
N TRP A 171 -4.22 -13.77 2.04
CA TRP A 171 -5.20 -13.09 1.22
C TRP A 171 -6.55 -12.97 1.94
N GLN A 172 -7.03 -14.05 2.58
CA GLN A 172 -8.26 -14.02 3.37
C GLN A 172 -8.14 -13.04 4.53
N SER A 173 -7.01 -13.01 5.23
CA SER A 173 -6.81 -12.07 6.34
C SER A 173 -6.78 -10.62 5.86
N ALA A 174 -6.17 -10.31 4.71
CA ALA A 174 -6.22 -8.96 4.14
C ALA A 174 -7.62 -8.57 3.67
N ARG A 175 -8.38 -9.52 3.09
CA ARG A 175 -9.76 -9.27 2.64
C ARG A 175 -10.70 -8.95 3.80
N ALA A 176 -10.46 -9.55 4.97
CA ALA A 176 -11.25 -9.32 6.18
C ALA A 176 -11.03 -7.92 6.80
N LEU A 177 -9.99 -7.19 6.41
CA LEU A 177 -9.72 -5.85 6.96
C LEU A 177 -10.68 -4.82 6.37
N LYS A 178 -11.31 -4.01 7.22
CA LYS A 178 -12.29 -2.98 6.84
C LYS A 178 -11.93 -1.66 7.51
N PHE A 179 -11.18 -0.83 6.80
CA PHE A 179 -10.64 0.42 7.37
C PHE A 179 -11.65 1.56 7.23
N ASP A 180 -12.01 2.15 8.36
CA ASP A 180 -12.85 3.35 8.51
C ASP A 180 -12.08 4.66 8.26
N ILE A 181 -10.74 4.60 8.28
CA ILE A 181 -9.87 5.73 7.92
C ILE A 181 -9.84 5.89 6.40
N LEU A 182 -10.05 7.13 5.94
CA LEU A 182 -9.99 7.48 4.53
C LEU A 182 -8.56 7.48 4.01
N ASN A 183 -8.34 6.88 2.84
CA ASN A 183 -7.15 7.09 2.02
C ASN A 183 -7.56 7.76 0.69
N ARG A 184 -6.60 8.10 -0.17
CA ARG A 184 -6.87 8.74 -1.47
C ARG A 184 -7.90 7.98 -2.30
N TYR A 185 -7.76 6.66 -2.38
CA TYR A 185 -8.65 5.81 -3.17
C TYR A 185 -10.09 5.83 -2.65
N ARG A 186 -10.27 5.60 -1.34
CA ARG A 186 -11.59 5.57 -0.68
C ARG A 186 -12.27 6.94 -0.80
N LEU A 187 -11.52 8.01 -0.52
CA LEU A 187 -12.05 9.37 -0.62
C LEU A 187 -12.50 9.71 -2.04
N LEU A 188 -11.67 9.43 -3.06
CA LEU A 188 -12.06 9.66 -4.45
C LEU A 188 -13.28 8.83 -4.86
N LYS A 189 -13.41 7.59 -4.39
CA LYS A 189 -14.57 6.74 -4.68
C LYS A 189 -15.86 7.24 -4.02
N LEU A 190 -15.77 7.72 -2.78
CA LEU A 190 -16.90 8.36 -2.11
C LEU A 190 -17.29 9.66 -2.80
N ALA A 191 -16.31 10.48 -3.20
CA ALA A 191 -16.57 11.73 -3.93
C ALA A 191 -17.18 11.46 -5.32
N ASP A 192 -16.73 10.41 -6.02
CA ASP A 192 -17.29 9.96 -7.31
C ASP A 192 -18.78 9.61 -7.15
N ALA A 193 -19.09 8.77 -6.16
CA ALA A 193 -20.46 8.38 -5.84
C ALA A 193 -21.32 9.59 -5.43
N PHE A 194 -20.78 10.52 -4.63
CA PHE A 194 -21.52 11.71 -4.19
C PHE A 194 -21.85 12.67 -5.34
N VAL A 195 -20.93 12.84 -6.28
CA VAL A 195 -21.14 13.71 -7.45
C VAL A 195 -22.16 13.11 -8.41
N ASP A 196 -22.21 11.77 -8.51
CA ASP A 196 -23.16 11.05 -9.36
C ASP A 196 -24.54 10.84 -8.71
N ALA A 197 -24.61 10.81 -7.38
CA ALA A 197 -25.85 10.51 -6.67
C ALA A 197 -26.78 11.74 -6.59
N GLU A 198 -28.07 11.51 -6.84
CA GLU A 198 -29.14 12.49 -6.56
C GLU A 198 -29.52 12.51 -5.07
N ASN A 199 -29.27 11.41 -4.36
CA ASN A 199 -29.54 11.27 -2.92
C ASN A 199 -28.21 11.15 -2.17
N ASP A 200 -28.04 11.88 -1.05
CA ASP A 200 -26.79 11.98 -0.27
C ASP A 200 -26.41 10.69 0.52
N GLU A 201 -26.68 9.51 -0.04
CA GLU A 201 -26.29 8.20 0.51
C GLU A 201 -24.95 7.74 -0.09
N LEU A 202 -24.01 7.39 0.78
CA LEU A 202 -22.70 6.92 0.41
C LEU A 202 -22.52 5.44 0.78
N LEU A 203 -21.56 4.81 0.11
CA LEU A 203 -21.12 3.47 0.48
C LEU A 203 -20.57 3.47 1.91
N ASP A 204 -20.98 2.47 2.69
CA ASP A 204 -20.42 2.24 4.01
C ASP A 204 -19.01 1.64 3.92
N VAL A 205 -18.37 1.52 5.09
CA VAL A 205 -17.00 1.02 5.24
C VAL A 205 -16.85 -0.42 4.72
N ASP A 206 -17.87 -1.24 4.93
CA ASP A 206 -17.83 -2.66 4.56
C ASP A 206 -17.93 -2.85 3.06
N ALA A 207 -18.92 -2.21 2.42
CA ALA A 207 -19.15 -2.26 0.98
C ALA A 207 -17.96 -1.68 0.20
N LEU A 208 -17.46 -0.51 0.59
CA LEU A 208 -16.28 0.06 -0.06
C LEU A 208 -15.03 -0.77 0.20
N GLY A 209 -14.93 -1.39 1.38
CA GLY A 209 -13.85 -2.31 1.71
C GLY A 209 -13.80 -3.55 0.82
N ASP A 210 -14.96 -4.05 0.35
CA ASP A 210 -15.05 -5.15 -0.61
C ASP A 210 -14.65 -4.73 -2.02
N ILE A 211 -15.10 -3.55 -2.46
CA ILE A 211 -14.72 -2.95 -3.75
C ILE A 211 -13.22 -2.69 -3.81
N GLU A 212 -12.65 -2.15 -2.73
CA GLU A 212 -11.21 -1.93 -2.60
C GLU A 212 -10.47 -3.26 -2.76
N GLY A 213 -10.89 -4.32 -2.09
CA GLY A 213 -10.23 -5.62 -2.18
C GLY A 213 -8.71 -5.59 -1.87
N VAL A 214 -8.04 -6.73 -2.08
CA VAL A 214 -6.60 -6.86 -1.76
C VAL A 214 -5.72 -6.39 -2.92
N TYR A 215 -6.05 -6.79 -4.15
CA TYR A 215 -5.22 -6.54 -5.34
C TYR A 215 -5.87 -5.61 -6.36
N ALA A 216 -7.08 -5.12 -6.11
CA ALA A 216 -7.80 -4.27 -7.06
C ALA A 216 -7.01 -2.99 -7.38
N PRO A 217 -7.01 -2.51 -8.63
CA PRO A 217 -6.27 -1.31 -9.00
C PRO A 217 -6.75 -0.10 -8.21
N ARG A 218 -5.81 0.64 -7.58
CA ARG A 218 -6.10 1.89 -6.86
C ARG A 218 -6.19 3.09 -7.80
N VAL A 219 -5.48 3.02 -8.93
CA VAL A 219 -5.48 4.05 -9.96
C VAL A 219 -5.84 3.39 -11.28
N THR A 220 -6.83 3.95 -11.95
CA THR A 220 -7.28 3.58 -13.29
C THR A 220 -7.12 4.78 -14.22
N PRO A 221 -7.18 4.63 -15.56
CA PRO A 221 -7.11 5.76 -16.49
C PRO A 221 -8.11 6.88 -16.18
N SER A 222 -9.31 6.54 -15.69
CA SER A 222 -10.36 7.48 -15.27
C SER A 222 -10.22 8.02 -13.84
N THR A 223 -9.23 7.56 -13.07
CA THR A 223 -8.99 8.06 -11.71
C THR A 223 -8.25 9.41 -11.80
N PRO A 224 -8.79 10.49 -11.21
CA PRO A 224 -8.11 11.77 -11.15
C PRO A 224 -6.77 11.71 -10.41
N THR A 225 -5.85 12.62 -10.73
CA THR A 225 -4.55 12.73 -10.03
C THR A 225 -4.74 13.51 -8.73
N PHE A 226 -4.76 12.81 -7.59
CA PHE A 226 -5.03 13.42 -6.28
C PHE A 226 -3.80 13.41 -5.37
N GLY A 227 -3.45 14.58 -4.84
CA GLY A 227 -2.12 14.82 -4.28
C GLY A 227 -1.10 15.02 -5.41
N ALA A 228 -1.43 15.92 -6.34
CA ALA A 228 -0.66 16.19 -7.55
C ALA A 228 0.59 17.05 -7.24
N ASP A 229 1.64 16.86 -8.03
CA ASP A 229 2.79 17.77 -8.08
C ASP A 229 2.47 19.05 -8.88
N PRO A 230 3.24 20.16 -8.72
CA PRO A 230 3.09 21.36 -9.56
C PRO A 230 3.14 21.07 -11.07
N SER A 231 3.98 20.10 -11.47
CA SER A 231 4.10 19.64 -12.88
C SER A 231 2.88 18.88 -13.41
N GLU A 232 1.91 18.57 -12.53
CA GLU A 232 0.71 17.80 -12.83
C GLU A 232 -0.54 18.68 -12.81
N LEU A 233 -0.38 20.00 -12.68
CA LEU A 233 -1.48 20.96 -12.73
C LEU A 233 -1.68 21.59 -14.12
N GLY A 234 -0.68 21.50 -15.01
CA GLY A 234 -0.73 22.00 -16.37
C GLY A 234 0.56 21.75 -17.14
N GLU A 235 0.58 22.11 -18.43
CA GLU A 235 1.71 21.83 -19.33
C GLU A 235 2.94 22.70 -19.05
N ASP A 236 2.73 23.93 -18.59
CA ASP A 236 3.78 24.93 -18.42
C ASP A 236 3.63 25.76 -17.14
N TRP A 237 4.63 26.61 -16.89
CA TRP A 237 4.65 27.48 -15.72
C TRP A 237 3.47 28.47 -15.70
N ASN A 238 3.03 28.97 -16.85
CA ASN A 238 1.91 29.90 -16.93
C ASN A 238 0.59 29.22 -16.52
N SER A 239 0.38 27.98 -16.96
CA SER A 239 -0.77 27.16 -16.57
C SER A 239 -0.80 26.91 -15.06
N PHE A 240 0.38 26.68 -14.47
CA PHE A 240 0.51 26.55 -13.02
C PHE A 240 0.16 27.84 -12.28
N ILE A 241 0.68 28.99 -12.70
CA ILE A 241 0.35 30.29 -12.10
C ILE A 241 -1.14 30.62 -12.26
N GLU A 242 -1.75 30.30 -13.40
CA GLU A 242 -3.19 30.45 -13.60
C GLU A 242 -3.98 29.57 -12.64
N ALA A 243 -3.62 28.30 -12.50
CA ALA A 243 -4.25 27.38 -11.55
C ALA A 243 -4.17 27.91 -10.11
N LEU A 244 -3.01 28.45 -9.70
CA LEU A 244 -2.84 29.10 -8.39
C LEU A 244 -3.76 30.31 -8.21
N ARG A 245 -3.85 31.19 -9.21
CA ARG A 245 -4.73 32.36 -9.16
C ARG A 245 -6.20 31.95 -9.03
N LEU A 246 -6.62 30.91 -9.73
CA LEU A 246 -8.00 30.39 -9.67
C LEU A 246 -8.32 29.73 -8.32
N ALA A 247 -7.36 29.06 -7.70
CA ALA A 247 -7.53 28.49 -6.36
C ALA A 247 -7.84 29.57 -5.31
N ASN A 248 -7.31 30.78 -5.51
CA ASN A 248 -7.51 31.95 -4.65
C ASN A 248 -7.10 31.65 -3.20
N THR A 249 -8.00 31.74 -2.23
CA THR A 249 -7.71 31.54 -0.80
C THR A 249 -7.77 30.08 -0.36
N ARG A 250 -8.09 29.13 -1.25
CA ARG A 250 -8.27 27.73 -0.90
C ARG A 250 -6.97 27.04 -0.51
N SER A 251 -7.08 25.91 0.17
CA SER A 251 -5.95 25.08 0.59
C SER A 251 -5.60 23.96 -0.41
N TYR A 252 -6.16 24.02 -1.61
CA TYR A 252 -5.90 23.07 -2.70
C TYR A 252 -6.04 23.78 -4.05
N VAL A 253 -5.41 23.20 -5.07
CA VAL A 253 -5.30 23.77 -6.42
C VAL A 253 -5.70 22.71 -7.44
N LEU A 254 -6.67 23.05 -8.28
CA LEU A 254 -7.13 22.19 -9.38
C LEU A 254 -6.39 22.48 -10.67
N GLY A 255 -6.11 21.41 -11.41
CA GLY A 255 -5.47 21.49 -12.72
C GLY A 255 -5.84 20.30 -13.60
N PHE A 256 -5.04 20.12 -14.65
CA PHE A 256 -5.09 18.95 -15.52
C PHE A 256 -3.68 18.38 -15.66
N ASP A 257 -3.55 17.09 -15.41
CA ASP A 257 -2.31 16.34 -15.45
C ASP A 257 -1.93 16.03 -16.91
N PRO A 258 -0.91 16.71 -17.48
CA PRO A 258 -0.52 16.49 -18.87
C PRO A 258 0.07 15.10 -19.09
N LYS A 259 0.64 14.47 -18.05
CA LYS A 259 1.23 13.12 -18.13
C LYS A 259 0.17 12.04 -18.23
N ARG A 260 -1.08 12.34 -17.85
CA ARG A 260 -2.22 11.41 -17.83
C ARG A 260 -3.36 11.87 -18.74
N SER A 261 -3.02 12.29 -19.96
CA SER A 261 -4.00 12.69 -20.98
C SER A 261 -4.89 13.85 -20.52
N SER A 262 -4.32 14.82 -19.80
CA SER A 262 -5.08 15.92 -19.18
C SER A 262 -6.19 15.42 -18.27
N SER A 263 -5.88 14.43 -17.43
CA SER A 263 -6.79 13.99 -16.37
C SER A 263 -6.90 15.09 -15.31
N PRO A 264 -8.10 15.40 -14.78
CA PRO A 264 -8.25 16.30 -13.66
C PRO A 264 -7.27 15.99 -12.53
N SER A 265 -6.70 17.03 -11.95
CA SER A 265 -5.72 16.90 -10.88
C SER A 265 -6.01 17.87 -9.74
N ALA A 266 -5.59 17.49 -8.54
CA ALA A 266 -5.71 18.30 -7.33
C ALA A 266 -4.41 18.23 -6.52
N MET A 267 -3.72 19.38 -6.41
CA MET A 267 -2.57 19.57 -5.53
C MET A 267 -3.05 20.07 -4.18
N LEU A 268 -2.50 19.52 -3.10
CA LEU A 268 -2.84 19.91 -1.72
C LEU A 268 -1.75 20.84 -1.16
N LEU A 269 -2.18 21.90 -0.48
CA LEU A 269 -1.26 22.78 0.24
C LEU A 269 -1.02 22.24 1.65
N ASN A 270 0.14 22.54 2.24
CA ASN A 270 0.52 22.06 3.58
C ASN A 270 -0.44 22.51 4.70
N ARG A 271 -1.19 23.59 4.47
CA ARG A 271 -2.22 24.10 5.39
C ARG A 271 -3.58 23.40 5.25
N ALA A 272 -3.72 22.43 4.35
CA ALA A 272 -4.99 21.76 4.10
C ALA A 272 -5.45 20.95 5.31
N SER A 273 -6.65 21.27 5.79
CA SER A 273 -7.37 20.46 6.77
C SER A 273 -7.95 19.19 6.12
N PRO A 274 -8.42 18.21 6.92
CA PRO A 274 -9.19 17.08 6.39
C PRO A 274 -10.38 17.54 5.54
N ARG A 275 -11.08 18.60 5.96
CA ARG A 275 -12.19 19.19 5.20
C ARG A 275 -11.75 19.78 3.86
N ASP A 276 -10.61 20.46 3.81
CA ASP A 276 -10.06 20.96 2.55
C ASP A 276 -9.73 19.81 1.60
N THR A 277 -9.29 18.67 2.15
CA THR A 277 -9.02 17.45 1.38
C THR A 277 -10.32 16.86 0.80
N PHE A 278 -11.42 16.91 1.55
CA PHE A 278 -12.75 16.51 1.05
C PHE A 278 -13.24 17.43 -0.07
N ALA A 279 -13.11 18.75 0.12
CA ALA A 279 -13.44 19.74 -0.90
C ALA A 279 -12.62 19.52 -2.17
N ALA A 280 -11.31 19.27 -2.02
CA ALA A 280 -10.44 18.95 -3.14
C ALA A 280 -10.90 17.72 -3.90
N ALA A 281 -11.28 16.64 -3.20
CA ALA A 281 -11.76 15.41 -3.83
C ALA A 281 -13.08 15.62 -4.58
N LEU A 282 -14.05 16.32 -3.98
CA LEU A 282 -15.31 16.69 -4.63
C LEU A 282 -15.08 17.54 -5.88
N ALA A 283 -14.25 18.57 -5.77
CA ALA A 283 -13.96 19.46 -6.88
C ALA A 283 -13.26 18.69 -8.00
N CYS A 284 -12.32 17.80 -7.67
CA CYS A 284 -11.61 16.98 -8.65
C CYS A 284 -12.56 16.04 -9.39
N GLN A 285 -13.49 15.39 -8.69
CA GLN A 285 -14.50 14.52 -9.33
C GLN A 285 -15.53 15.31 -10.13
N LYS A 286 -15.96 16.47 -9.64
CA LYS A 286 -16.84 17.36 -10.42
C LYS A 286 -16.17 17.81 -11.71
N LEU A 287 -14.88 18.17 -11.64
CA LEU A 287 -14.07 18.55 -12.79
C LEU A 287 -13.97 17.38 -13.79
N GLN A 288 -13.79 16.15 -13.31
CA GLN A 288 -13.83 14.94 -14.14
C GLN A 288 -15.14 14.80 -14.90
N ARG A 289 -16.29 15.02 -14.25
CA ARG A 289 -17.60 14.94 -14.92
C ARG A 289 -17.77 16.02 -15.98
N LEU A 290 -17.39 17.26 -15.66
CA LEU A 290 -17.45 18.38 -16.60
C LEU A 290 -16.56 18.10 -17.83
N ALA A 291 -15.31 17.67 -17.60
CA ALA A 291 -14.37 17.34 -18.66
C ALA A 291 -14.82 16.13 -19.51
N SER A 292 -15.46 15.13 -18.90
CA SER A 292 -15.96 13.95 -19.62
C SER A 292 -17.21 14.25 -20.45
N SER A 293 -18.04 15.20 -20.01
CA SER A 293 -19.23 15.67 -20.75
C SER A 293 -18.90 16.61 -21.91
N ALA A 294 -17.67 17.14 -21.95
CA ALA A 294 -17.22 18.05 -22.99
C ALA A 294 -16.91 17.30 -24.29
N THR A 295 -17.92 17.19 -25.17
CA THR A 295 -17.86 16.44 -26.44
C THR A 295 -17.13 17.17 -27.58
N THR A 296 -16.86 18.48 -27.46
CA THR A 296 -16.41 19.32 -28.58
C THR A 296 -14.99 19.84 -28.40
N ALA A 297 -14.26 20.01 -29.51
CA ALA A 297 -12.91 20.61 -29.54
C ALA A 297 -12.87 22.04 -28.98
N GLU A 298 -14.01 22.75 -29.00
CA GLU A 298 -14.14 24.10 -28.44
C GLU A 298 -14.08 24.11 -26.91
N ALA A 299 -14.68 23.10 -26.24
CA ALA A 299 -14.62 22.91 -24.79
C ALA A 299 -13.20 22.59 -24.25
N ARG A 300 -12.26 22.29 -25.14
CA ARG A 300 -10.83 22.12 -24.83
C ARG A 300 -10.03 23.42 -24.95
N ARG A 301 -10.66 24.56 -25.30
CA ARG A 301 -10.02 25.88 -25.24
C ARG A 301 -9.80 26.29 -23.78
N ALA A 302 -8.72 27.03 -23.52
CA ALA A 302 -8.35 27.45 -22.16
C ALA A 302 -9.47 28.19 -21.40
N GLN A 303 -10.31 28.97 -22.10
CA GLN A 303 -11.45 29.67 -21.47
C GLN A 303 -12.48 28.70 -20.86
N ASP A 304 -12.73 27.58 -21.53
CA ASP A 304 -13.70 26.57 -21.08
C ASP A 304 -13.12 25.73 -19.94
N THR A 305 -11.81 25.47 -19.93
CA THR A 305 -11.15 24.78 -18.81
C THR A 305 -11.10 25.64 -17.54
N ILE A 306 -11.00 26.97 -17.66
CA ILE A 306 -11.17 27.90 -16.53
C ILE A 306 -12.59 27.81 -15.97
N ALA A 307 -13.61 27.91 -16.83
CA ALA A 307 -15.01 27.85 -16.42
C ALA A 307 -15.35 26.53 -15.70
N MET A 308 -14.83 25.40 -16.21
CA MET A 308 -14.99 24.09 -15.58
C MET A 308 -14.38 24.03 -14.18
N ARG A 309 -13.15 24.55 -14.00
CA ARG A 309 -12.49 24.61 -12.68
C ARG A 309 -13.25 25.51 -11.70
N VAL A 310 -13.72 26.67 -12.15
CA VAL A 310 -14.54 27.57 -11.31
C VAL A 310 -15.84 26.91 -10.88
N ASN A 311 -16.52 26.20 -11.78
CA ASN A 311 -17.74 25.44 -11.45
C ASN A 311 -17.45 24.32 -10.44
N ALA A 312 -16.34 23.59 -10.63
CA ALA A 312 -15.91 22.55 -9.71
C ALA A 312 -15.61 23.08 -8.30
N TYR A 313 -14.92 24.21 -8.19
CA TYR A 313 -14.70 24.88 -6.90
C TYR A 313 -16.02 25.29 -6.25
N ALA A 314 -16.92 25.96 -6.99
CA ALA A 314 -18.20 26.40 -6.47
C ALA A 314 -19.07 25.23 -5.96
N TYR A 315 -19.06 24.11 -6.69
CA TYR A 315 -19.75 22.89 -6.27
C TYR A 315 -19.18 22.34 -4.96
N ALA A 316 -17.85 22.23 -4.85
CA ALA A 316 -17.21 21.73 -3.64
C ALA A 316 -17.46 22.64 -2.43
N ASP A 317 -17.34 23.96 -2.59
CA ASP A 317 -17.58 24.92 -1.52
C ASP A 317 -19.03 24.83 -1.01
N ALA A 318 -20.00 24.60 -1.90
CA ALA A 318 -21.41 24.48 -1.55
C ALA A 318 -21.75 23.15 -0.86
N ARG A 319 -21.09 22.04 -1.23
CA ARG A 319 -21.50 20.68 -0.85
C ARG A 319 -20.58 19.97 0.14
N VAL A 320 -19.40 20.51 0.46
CA VAL A 320 -18.42 19.82 1.32
C VAL A 320 -18.98 19.43 2.69
N LEU A 321 -19.82 20.26 3.30
CA LEU A 321 -20.42 19.97 4.61
C LEU A 321 -21.42 18.81 4.54
N GLU A 322 -22.21 18.75 3.48
CA GLU A 322 -23.16 17.66 3.24
C GLU A 322 -22.43 16.34 2.96
N PHE A 323 -21.35 16.41 2.19
CA PHE A 323 -20.48 15.26 1.92
C PHE A 323 -19.80 14.74 3.18
N GLU A 324 -19.25 15.63 4.02
CA GLU A 324 -18.68 15.26 5.32
C GLU A 324 -19.75 14.61 6.21
N ALA A 325 -20.95 15.18 6.29
CA ALA A 325 -22.06 14.61 7.04
C ALA A 325 -22.49 13.23 6.49
N ALA A 326 -22.53 13.05 5.17
CA ALA A 326 -22.85 11.78 4.53
C ALA A 326 -21.81 10.70 4.84
N MET A 327 -20.52 11.05 4.86
CA MET A 327 -19.44 10.16 5.26
C MET A 327 -19.59 9.73 6.73
N ILE A 328 -19.86 10.66 7.64
CA ILE A 328 -20.10 10.35 9.06
C ILE A 328 -21.30 9.41 9.22
N ARG A 329 -22.42 9.67 8.53
CA ARG A 329 -23.61 8.79 8.57
C ARG A 329 -23.31 7.37 8.08
N SER A 330 -22.39 7.24 7.13
CA SER A 330 -22.00 5.95 6.53
C SER A 330 -20.86 5.26 7.30
N GLY A 331 -20.48 5.77 8.48
CA GLY A 331 -19.52 5.14 9.40
C GLY A 331 -18.06 5.50 9.16
N TRP A 332 -17.75 6.51 8.34
CA TRP A 332 -16.38 6.92 8.04
C TRP A 332 -15.79 7.83 9.12
N ARG A 333 -14.50 7.67 9.39
CA ARG A 333 -13.72 8.63 10.17
C ARG A 333 -13.27 9.78 9.28
N VAL A 334 -13.61 11.00 9.69
CA VAL A 334 -13.36 12.24 8.94
C VAL A 334 -12.35 13.17 9.62
N ASP A 335 -11.83 12.79 10.79
CA ASP A 335 -10.84 13.54 11.55
C ASP A 335 -9.45 13.53 10.89
N PHE A 336 -9.18 12.54 10.03
CA PHE A 336 -7.89 12.34 9.41
C PHE A 336 -8.03 11.64 8.05
N VAL A 337 -7.18 12.02 7.09
CA VAL A 337 -7.07 11.36 5.78
C VAL A 337 -5.63 10.89 5.59
N GLN A 338 -5.46 9.60 5.32
CA GLN A 338 -4.18 9.00 4.99
C GLN A 338 -3.81 9.30 3.53
N LEU A 339 -3.02 10.34 3.34
CA LEU A 339 -2.58 10.81 2.03
C LEU A 339 -1.32 10.07 1.52
N GLY A 340 -0.65 9.30 2.38
CA GLY A 340 0.49 8.46 2.00
C GLY A 340 1.64 9.27 1.42
N VAL A 341 2.01 8.96 0.17
CA VAL A 341 3.11 9.63 -0.56
C VAL A 341 2.69 10.91 -1.28
N ALA A 342 1.44 11.36 -1.15
CA ALA A 342 1.00 12.60 -1.77
C ALA A 342 1.79 13.79 -1.21
N PRO A 343 2.48 14.56 -2.06
CA PRO A 343 3.21 15.74 -1.62
C PRO A 343 2.26 16.86 -1.21
N THR A 344 2.71 17.66 -0.26
CA THR A 344 2.05 18.89 0.16
C THR A 344 3.00 20.06 0.02
N PHE A 345 2.51 21.18 -0.50
CA PHE A 345 3.37 22.32 -0.83
C PHE A 345 3.07 23.54 0.03
N VAL A 346 4.12 24.31 0.34
CA VAL A 346 3.98 25.66 0.90
C VAL A 346 4.01 26.62 -0.29
N VAL A 347 2.86 27.18 -0.62
CA VAL A 347 2.73 28.20 -1.65
C VAL A 347 2.02 29.39 -1.03
N ASP A 348 2.72 30.52 -0.93
CA ASP A 348 2.08 31.79 -0.64
C ASP A 348 1.40 32.27 -1.91
N ILE A 349 0.07 32.09 -1.96
CA ILE A 349 -0.76 32.75 -2.95
C ILE A 349 -0.84 34.22 -2.49
N ALA A 350 0.24 34.96 -2.75
CA ALA A 350 0.23 36.40 -2.52
C ALA A 350 -0.94 36.96 -3.32
N ALA A 351 -1.92 37.53 -2.63
CA ALA A 351 -2.95 38.34 -3.24
C ALA A 351 -2.22 39.51 -3.92
N SER A 352 -1.92 39.36 -5.21
CA SER A 352 -1.50 40.49 -6.03
C SER A 352 -2.71 41.42 -6.09
N SER A 353 -2.66 42.45 -5.26
CA SER A 353 -3.55 43.61 -5.25
C SER A 353 -3.73 44.24 -6.62
#